data_AF-A0A9W5PY68-F1
#
_entry.id   AF-A0A9W5PY68-F1
#
_cell.length_a   1.000
_cell.length_b   1.000
_cell.length_c   1.000
_cell.angle_alpha   90.00
_cell.angle_beta   90.00
_cell.angle_gamma   90.00
#
_symmetry.space_group_name_H-M   'P 1'
#
loop_
_entity.id
_entity.type
_entity.pdbx_description
1 polymer ?
#
loop_
_entity_poly.entity_id
_entity_poly.type
_entity_poly.pdbx_seq_one_letter_code
_entity_poly.pdbx_strand_id
1 'polypeptide(L)'
;MGYFKGKQFERDIILVAVGYYCRFSLSYRDVSEILKERGISIHPTTIMRWVHEYGNLIYQIWKKKNKTAHPVWHVDETYIKVKGEWRYLYRAIDGDGHTLDIQLRRTRDHQAAYMFMKRLVKAFGEPSVLTTDKAPALLCAFKKLKKDDYYTHTKHCIIKHRNNLIEQDHRHVKRRFAKSSGFQSIRHASRTIKGIETIQAIYKQRRSLELNCTPIVGHELTIGGVFFNDQIYCGGKNSCCSILFRRSCGL
;
A
#
# COMPACT_ATOMS: atom_id res chain seq x y z
N MET A 1 3.95 -11.60 -20.30
CA MET A 1 3.07 -11.16 -19.18
C MET A 1 1.64 -11.61 -19.45
N GLY A 2 1.09 -12.52 -18.64
CA GLY A 2 -0.25 -13.09 -18.84
C GLY A 2 -1.30 -12.71 -17.79
N TYR A 3 -1.03 -11.70 -16.94
CA TYR A 3 -1.86 -11.38 -15.77
C TYR A 3 -3.30 -10.94 -16.08
N PHE A 4 -3.55 -10.51 -17.31
CA PHE A 4 -4.87 -10.08 -17.79
C PHE A 4 -5.43 -11.02 -18.88
N LYS A 5 -4.75 -12.14 -19.16
CA LYS A 5 -5.19 -13.10 -20.17
C LYS A 5 -6.53 -13.71 -19.76
N GLY A 6 -7.50 -13.69 -20.67
CA GLY A 6 -8.84 -14.25 -20.43
C GLY A 6 -9.76 -13.38 -19.56
N LYS A 7 -9.40 -12.12 -19.27
CA LYS A 7 -10.32 -11.18 -18.60
C LYS A 7 -11.27 -10.57 -19.63
N GLN A 8 -12.54 -10.46 -19.26
CA GLN A 8 -13.60 -9.87 -20.11
C GLN A 8 -13.36 -8.37 -20.36
N PHE A 9 -12.76 -7.67 -19.41
CA PHE A 9 -12.51 -6.23 -19.48
C PHE A 9 -11.04 -5.95 -19.80
N GLU A 10 -10.80 -4.84 -20.51
CA GLU A 10 -9.45 -4.38 -20.81
C GLU A 10 -8.66 -4.10 -19.53
N ARG A 11 -7.33 -4.30 -19.61
CA ARG A 11 -6.43 -4.14 -18.46
C ARG A 11 -6.55 -2.77 -17.81
N ASP A 12 -6.75 -1.72 -18.63
CA ASP A 12 -6.75 -0.33 -18.18
C ASP A 12 -7.99 -0.05 -17.32
N ILE A 13 -9.15 -0.57 -17.73
CA ILE A 13 -10.41 -0.49 -16.95
C ILE A 13 -10.25 -1.16 -15.59
N ILE A 14 -9.67 -2.37 -15.58
CA ILE A 14 -9.42 -3.13 -14.35
C ILE A 14 -8.50 -2.36 -13.41
N LEU A 15 -7.41 -1.82 -13.94
CA LEU A 15 -6.42 -1.09 -13.15
C LEU A 15 -6.96 0.25 -12.63
N VAL A 16 -7.79 0.95 -13.40
CA VAL A 16 -8.49 2.16 -12.96
C VAL A 16 -9.46 1.83 -11.82
N ALA A 17 -10.28 0.78 -11.95
CA ALA A 17 -11.22 0.37 -10.92
C ALA A 17 -10.50 0.01 -9.60
N VAL A 18 -9.43 -0.81 -9.70
CA VAL A 18 -8.60 -1.18 -8.55
C VAL A 18 -7.89 0.04 -7.97
N GLY A 19 -7.38 0.92 -8.83
CA GLY A 19 -6.74 2.17 -8.45
C GLY A 19 -7.67 3.09 -7.66
N TYR A 20 -8.89 3.32 -8.15
CA TYR A 20 -9.89 4.14 -7.46
C TYR A 20 -10.23 3.58 -6.09
N TYR A 21 -10.49 2.28 -6.00
CA TYR A 21 -10.75 1.65 -4.71
C TYR A 21 -9.53 1.73 -3.76
N CYS A 22 -8.32 1.47 -4.27
CA CYS A 22 -7.12 1.47 -3.44
C CYS A 22 -6.58 2.87 -3.14
N ARG A 23 -6.99 3.92 -3.87
CA ARG A 23 -6.54 5.31 -3.67
C ARG A 23 -7.55 6.16 -2.91
N PHE A 24 -8.82 6.03 -3.26
CA PHE A 24 -9.90 6.80 -2.67
C PHE A 24 -10.67 5.89 -1.70
N SER A 25 -11.20 6.45 -0.61
CA SER A 25 -11.98 5.70 0.39
C SER A 25 -13.40 5.36 -0.11
N LEU A 26 -13.48 4.82 -1.33
CA LEU A 26 -14.71 4.49 -2.05
C LEU A 26 -15.16 3.06 -1.75
N SER A 27 -16.46 2.84 -1.73
CA SER A 27 -17.06 1.51 -1.71
C SER A 27 -16.97 0.85 -3.10
N TYR A 28 -17.13 -0.47 -3.18
CA TYR A 28 -17.19 -1.16 -4.47
C TYR A 28 -18.40 -0.71 -5.32
N ARG A 29 -19.46 -0.23 -4.67
CA ARG A 29 -20.64 0.32 -5.34
C ARG A 29 -20.32 1.69 -5.92
N ASP A 30 -19.66 2.55 -5.17
CA ASP A 30 -19.27 3.88 -5.63
C ASP A 30 -18.36 3.78 -6.87
N VAL A 31 -17.39 2.86 -6.86
CA VAL A 31 -16.51 2.63 -8.04
C VAL A 31 -17.32 2.10 -9.24
N SER A 32 -18.30 1.23 -9.00
CA SER A 32 -19.20 0.73 -10.04
C SER A 32 -20.06 1.85 -10.64
N GLU A 33 -20.59 2.75 -9.80
CA GLU A 33 -21.38 3.91 -10.23
C GLU A 33 -20.54 4.91 -11.03
N ILE A 34 -19.33 5.25 -10.56
CA ILE A 34 -18.39 6.12 -11.27
C ILE A 34 -18.02 5.54 -12.64
N LEU A 35 -17.85 4.22 -12.76
CA LEU A 35 -17.57 3.57 -14.04
C LEU A 35 -18.81 3.54 -14.94
N LYS A 36 -20.00 3.38 -14.36
CA LYS A 36 -21.28 3.42 -15.08
C LYS A 36 -21.55 4.80 -15.68
N GLU A 37 -21.24 5.89 -14.96
CA GLU A 37 -21.32 7.27 -15.48
C GLU A 37 -20.40 7.48 -16.70
N ARG A 38 -19.35 6.67 -16.85
CA ARG A 38 -18.45 6.67 -18.01
C ARG A 38 -18.84 5.66 -19.09
N GLY A 39 -20.05 5.09 -19.01
CA GLY A 39 -20.56 4.11 -19.98
C GLY A 39 -20.06 2.68 -19.75
N ILE A 40 -19.35 2.39 -18.64
CA ILE A 40 -18.81 1.06 -18.35
C ILE A 40 -19.62 0.41 -17.22
N SER A 41 -20.53 -0.50 -17.60
CA SER A 41 -21.34 -1.23 -16.63
C SER A 41 -20.58 -2.43 -16.05
N ILE A 42 -20.17 -2.34 -14.78
CA ILE A 42 -19.47 -3.41 -14.06
C ILE A 42 -20.17 -3.65 -12.73
N HIS A 43 -20.50 -4.90 -12.43
CA HIS A 43 -21.08 -5.26 -11.14
C HIS A 43 -20.07 -5.08 -9.98
N PRO A 44 -20.47 -4.54 -8.81
CA PRO A 44 -19.55 -4.29 -7.68
C PRO A 44 -18.73 -5.51 -7.23
N THR A 45 -19.29 -6.72 -7.33
CA THR A 45 -18.57 -7.96 -6.95
C THR A 45 -17.42 -8.29 -7.90
N THR A 46 -17.49 -7.86 -9.17
CA THR A 46 -16.39 -7.98 -10.14
C THR A 46 -15.21 -7.11 -9.71
N ILE A 47 -15.49 -5.87 -9.30
CA ILE A 47 -14.46 -4.94 -8.77
C ILE A 47 -13.82 -5.52 -7.51
N MET A 48 -14.63 -6.08 -6.60
CA MET A 48 -14.11 -6.77 -5.40
C MET A 48 -13.13 -7.90 -5.77
N ARG A 49 -13.48 -8.74 -6.75
CA ARG A 49 -12.60 -9.83 -7.22
C ARG A 49 -11.29 -9.28 -7.77
N TRP A 50 -11.35 -8.22 -8.58
CA TRP A 50 -10.16 -7.55 -9.10
C TRP A 50 -9.29 -6.95 -8.00
N VAL A 51 -9.87 -6.27 -7.01
CA VAL A 51 -9.12 -5.71 -5.88
C VAL A 51 -8.40 -6.81 -5.09
N HIS A 52 -9.05 -7.95 -4.85
CA HIS A 52 -8.39 -9.07 -4.17
C HIS A 52 -7.24 -9.68 -4.98
N GLU A 53 -7.43 -9.83 -6.30
CA GLU A 53 -6.43 -10.43 -7.19
C GLU A 53 -5.26 -9.48 -7.43
N TYR A 54 -5.56 -8.30 -7.96
CA TYR A 54 -4.57 -7.32 -8.38
C TYR A 54 -3.96 -6.56 -7.21
N GLY A 55 -4.67 -6.34 -6.10
CA GLY A 55 -4.08 -5.70 -4.92
C GLY A 55 -2.89 -6.46 -4.36
N ASN A 56 -2.97 -7.80 -4.30
CA ASN A 56 -1.83 -8.61 -3.90
C ASN A 56 -0.77 -8.70 -5.01
N LEU A 57 -1.17 -8.79 -6.28
CA LEU A 57 -0.21 -8.82 -7.40
C LEU A 57 0.65 -7.55 -7.44
N ILE A 58 0.02 -6.38 -7.37
CA ILE A 58 0.67 -5.06 -7.35
C ILE A 58 1.65 -4.99 -6.19
N TYR A 59 1.24 -5.43 -4.99
CA TYR A 59 2.15 -5.50 -3.84
C TYR A 59 3.36 -6.42 -4.07
N GLN A 60 3.20 -7.60 -4.69
CA GLN A 60 4.34 -8.49 -4.97
C GLN A 60 5.30 -7.87 -5.99
N ILE A 61 4.78 -7.17 -7.00
CA ILE A 61 5.60 -6.47 -8.00
C ILE A 61 6.34 -5.31 -7.33
N TRP A 62 5.62 -4.48 -6.57
CA TRP A 62 6.20 -3.36 -5.82
C TRP A 62 7.29 -3.84 -4.87
N LYS A 63 7.06 -4.90 -4.10
CA LYS A 63 8.04 -5.48 -3.17
C LYS A 63 9.32 -5.97 -3.86
N LYS A 64 9.22 -6.46 -5.10
CA LYS A 64 10.41 -6.86 -5.87
C LYS A 64 11.19 -5.67 -6.40
N LYS A 65 10.51 -4.57 -6.73
CA LYS A 65 11.11 -3.34 -7.26
C LYS A 65 11.69 -2.45 -6.17
N ASN A 66 11.02 -2.35 -5.02
CA ASN A 66 11.43 -1.50 -3.92
C ASN A 66 12.40 -2.25 -2.99
N LYS A 67 13.70 -2.08 -3.22
CA LYS A 67 14.78 -2.75 -2.46
C LYS A 67 15.69 -1.79 -1.69
N THR A 68 15.43 -0.50 -1.77
CA THR A 68 16.19 0.54 -1.08
C THR A 68 15.38 1.06 0.09
N ALA A 69 16.04 1.29 1.22
CA ALA A 69 15.42 1.81 2.43
C ALA A 69 16.38 2.79 3.12
N HIS A 70 15.84 3.85 3.72
CA HIS A 70 16.63 4.69 4.63
C HIS A 70 17.16 3.86 5.82
N PRO A 71 18.36 4.14 6.38
CA PRO A 71 18.93 3.37 7.50
C PRO A 71 18.18 3.49 8.84
N VAL A 72 17.16 4.35 8.91
CA VAL A 72 16.29 4.53 10.08
C VAL A 72 14.95 3.90 9.78
N TRP A 73 14.53 2.93 10.59
CA TRP A 73 13.26 2.23 10.42
C TRP A 73 12.34 2.47 11.60
N HIS A 74 11.04 2.51 11.32
CA HIS A 74 9.97 2.52 12.30
C HIS A 74 9.09 1.30 12.07
N VAL A 75 8.94 0.47 13.09
CA VAL A 75 8.11 -0.74 13.05
C VAL A 75 7.08 -0.66 14.16
N ASP A 76 5.82 -0.81 13.79
CA ASP A 76 4.71 -0.73 14.74
C ASP A 76 3.62 -1.75 14.42
N GLU A 77 2.80 -2.03 15.42
CA GLU A 77 1.66 -2.93 15.37
C GLU A 77 0.38 -2.11 15.60
N THR A 78 -0.55 -2.19 14.65
CA THR A 78 -1.87 -1.59 14.81
C THR A 78 -2.97 -2.63 14.68
N TYR A 79 -4.16 -2.31 15.18
CA TYR A 79 -5.31 -3.21 15.13
C TYR A 79 -6.28 -2.81 14.04
N ILE A 80 -6.85 -3.81 13.37
CA ILE A 80 -7.95 -3.63 12.43
C ILE A 80 -9.04 -4.66 12.68
N LYS A 81 -10.30 -4.29 12.46
CA LYS A 81 -11.44 -5.19 12.67
C LYS A 81 -11.72 -6.02 11.42
N VAL A 82 -11.70 -7.34 11.56
CA VAL A 82 -11.99 -8.32 10.49
C VAL A 82 -13.00 -9.32 11.03
N LYS A 83 -14.19 -9.37 10.42
CA LYS A 83 -15.31 -10.23 10.81
C LYS A 83 -15.65 -10.09 12.30
N GLY A 84 -15.75 -8.85 12.77
CA GLY A 84 -16.05 -8.55 14.18
C GLY A 84 -14.87 -8.62 15.14
N GLU A 85 -13.78 -9.29 14.79
CA GLU A 85 -12.62 -9.52 15.66
C GLU A 85 -11.45 -8.57 15.35
N TRP A 86 -10.76 -8.12 16.40
CA TRP A 86 -9.52 -7.36 16.25
C TRP A 86 -8.37 -8.24 15.79
N ARG A 87 -7.72 -7.82 14.71
CA ARG A 87 -6.56 -8.48 14.09
C ARG A 87 -5.36 -7.53 14.08
N TYR A 88 -4.16 -8.10 14.06
CA TYR A 88 -2.91 -7.37 14.21
C TYR A 88 -2.28 -7.10 12.85
N LEU A 89 -2.05 -5.83 12.54
CA LEU A 89 -1.42 -5.35 11.33
C LEU A 89 -0.04 -4.78 11.69
N TYR A 90 1.00 -5.54 11.39
CA TYR A 90 2.38 -5.08 11.45
C TYR A 90 2.69 -4.21 10.25
N ARG A 91 3.31 -3.06 10.49
CA ARG A 91 3.74 -2.12 9.45
C ARG A 91 5.16 -1.68 9.73
N ALA A 92 5.91 -1.48 8.65
CA ALA A 92 7.25 -0.94 8.69
C ALA A 92 7.36 0.19 7.69
N ILE A 93 7.92 1.30 8.12
CA ILE A 93 8.27 2.44 7.28
C ILE A 93 9.71 2.84 7.55
N ASP A 94 10.34 3.53 6.61
CA ASP A 94 11.65 4.12 6.79
C ASP A 94 11.58 5.55 7.35
N GLY A 95 12.74 6.18 7.53
CA GLY A 95 12.87 7.52 8.11
C GLY A 95 12.19 8.62 7.29
N ASP A 96 12.02 8.40 5.98
CA ASP A 96 11.34 9.31 5.06
C ASP A 96 9.82 9.05 5.02
N GLY A 97 9.34 8.04 5.75
CA GLY A 97 7.94 7.63 5.78
C GLY A 97 7.50 6.78 4.59
N HIS A 98 8.45 6.26 3.80
CA HIS A 98 8.17 5.27 2.75
C HIS A 98 7.90 3.91 3.37
N THR A 99 6.87 3.23 2.87
CA THR A 99 6.50 1.91 3.36
C THR A 99 7.54 0.87 2.97
N LEU A 100 8.02 0.08 3.93
CA LEU A 100 8.93 -1.04 3.69
C LEU A 100 8.17 -2.35 3.54
N ASP A 101 7.28 -2.65 4.49
CA ASP A 101 6.48 -3.87 4.44
C ASP A 101 5.24 -3.78 5.34
N ILE A 102 4.28 -4.67 5.07
CA ILE A 102 3.06 -4.82 5.85
C ILE A 102 2.72 -6.30 6.05
N GLN A 103 2.08 -6.63 7.17
CA GLN A 103 1.62 -7.99 7.43
C GLN A 103 0.41 -8.03 8.36
N LEU A 104 -0.68 -8.63 7.88
CA LEU A 104 -1.86 -8.89 8.70
C LEU A 104 -1.81 -10.29 9.31
N ARG A 105 -2.06 -10.39 10.62
CA ARG A 105 -2.07 -11.63 11.42
C ARG A 105 -3.31 -11.73 12.29
N ARG A 106 -3.68 -12.98 12.62
CA ARG A 106 -4.86 -13.26 13.47
C ARG A 106 -4.61 -12.93 14.92
N THR A 107 -3.44 -13.32 15.41
CA THR A 107 -3.00 -13.23 16.80
C THR A 107 -1.72 -12.41 16.87
N ARG A 108 -1.51 -11.79 18.03
CA ARG A 108 -0.26 -11.13 18.36
C ARG A 108 0.69 -12.20 18.88
N ASP A 109 1.66 -12.53 18.05
CA ASP A 109 2.58 -13.63 18.28
C ASP A 109 4.01 -13.10 18.16
N HIS A 110 4.85 -13.43 19.14
CA HIS A 110 6.27 -13.13 19.14
C HIS A 110 6.95 -13.69 17.89
N GLN A 111 6.55 -14.88 17.45
CA GLN A 111 7.08 -15.50 16.24
C GLN A 111 6.63 -14.74 14.98
N ALA A 112 5.43 -14.17 14.95
CA ALA A 112 4.98 -13.33 13.84
C ALA A 112 5.79 -12.04 13.74
N ALA A 113 6.01 -11.34 14.87
CA ALA A 113 6.86 -10.16 14.93
C ALA A 113 8.30 -10.46 14.50
N TYR A 114 8.88 -11.57 15.00
CA TYR A 114 10.20 -12.05 14.60
C TYR A 114 10.28 -12.30 13.09
N MET A 115 9.33 -13.05 12.52
CA MET A 115 9.32 -13.35 11.08
C MET A 115 9.13 -12.09 10.23
N PHE A 116 8.36 -11.11 10.72
CA PHE A 116 8.16 -9.83 10.06
C PHE A 116 9.47 -9.03 10.01
N MET A 117 10.12 -8.84 11.16
CA MET A 117 11.37 -8.11 11.27
C MET A 117 12.53 -8.80 10.54
N LYS A 118 12.64 -10.14 10.66
CA LYS A 118 13.63 -10.94 9.91
C LYS A 118 13.50 -10.74 8.41
N ARG A 119 12.26 -10.69 7.91
CA ARG A 119 11.98 -10.50 6.48
C ARG A 119 12.40 -9.11 6.00
N LEU A 120 12.28 -8.08 6.83
CA LEU A 120 12.75 -6.73 6.52
C LEU A 120 14.28 -6.69 6.38
N VAL A 121 15.01 -7.20 7.38
CA VAL A 121 16.49 -7.22 7.33
C VAL A 121 17.01 -8.01 6.14
N LYS A 122 16.41 -9.17 5.84
CA LYS A 122 16.77 -9.95 4.66
C LYS A 122 16.51 -9.24 3.33
N ALA A 123 15.57 -8.29 3.29
CA ALA A 123 15.20 -7.59 2.07
C ALA A 123 16.00 -6.29 1.87
N PHE A 124 16.28 -5.56 2.95
CA PHE A 124 16.81 -4.20 2.91
C PHE A 124 18.18 -4.03 3.60
N GLY A 125 18.69 -5.08 4.25
CA GLY A 125 19.91 -5.00 5.07
C GLY A 125 19.62 -4.58 6.51
N GLU A 126 20.68 -4.43 7.31
CA GLU A 126 20.58 -4.02 8.71
C GLU A 126 20.34 -2.50 8.82
N PRO A 127 19.31 -2.03 9.56
CA PRO A 127 19.13 -0.61 9.84
C PRO A 127 20.13 -0.12 10.90
N SER A 128 20.56 1.14 10.78
CA SER A 128 21.34 1.80 11.84
C SER A 128 20.49 2.08 13.09
N VAL A 129 19.22 2.43 12.90
CA VAL A 129 18.27 2.71 13.99
C VAL A 129 16.95 2.00 13.72
N LEU A 130 16.46 1.26 14.71
CA LEU A 130 15.13 0.68 14.70
C LEU A 130 14.29 1.30 15.82
N THR A 131 13.20 1.95 15.46
CA THR A 131 12.21 2.49 16.40
C THR A 131 11.01 1.56 16.46
N THR A 132 10.61 1.14 17.66
CA THR A 132 9.37 0.38 17.87
C THR A 132 8.57 0.96 19.04
N ASP A 133 7.28 0.64 19.12
CA ASP A 133 6.51 0.86 20.35
C ASP A 133 6.99 -0.11 21.47
N LYS A 134 6.53 0.13 22.70
CA LYS A 134 6.79 -0.67 23.91
C LYS A 134 6.14 -2.06 23.88
N ALA A 135 5.64 -2.53 22.73
CA ALA A 135 4.97 -3.81 22.61
C ALA A 135 5.93 -4.98 22.94
N PRO A 136 5.61 -5.84 23.93
CA PRO A 136 6.40 -7.01 24.30
C PRO A 136 6.80 -7.91 23.13
N ALA A 137 5.93 -8.06 22.13
CA ALA A 137 6.18 -8.90 20.96
C ALA A 137 7.34 -8.38 20.09
N LEU A 138 7.38 -7.06 19.84
CA LEU A 138 8.45 -6.42 19.07
C LEU A 138 9.77 -6.44 19.85
N LEU A 139 9.72 -6.22 21.16
CA LEU A 139 10.89 -6.31 22.03
C LEU A 139 11.49 -7.71 22.05
N CYS A 140 10.65 -8.74 22.19
CA CYS A 140 11.07 -10.14 22.16
C CYS A 140 11.67 -10.51 20.79
N ALA A 141 11.02 -10.07 19.70
CA ALA A 141 11.51 -10.27 18.34
C ALA A 141 12.87 -9.61 18.11
N PHE A 142 13.07 -8.37 18.56
CA PHE A 142 14.34 -7.66 18.45
C PHE A 142 15.46 -8.38 19.20
N LYS A 143 15.24 -8.75 20.47
CA LYS A 143 16.23 -9.49 21.27
C LYS A 143 16.65 -10.80 20.62
N LYS A 144 15.68 -11.55 20.09
CA LYS A 144 15.95 -12.80 19.37
C LYS A 144 16.74 -12.55 18.08
N LEU A 145 16.40 -11.53 17.31
CA LEU A 145 17.13 -11.19 16.08
C LEU A 145 18.54 -10.68 16.33
N LYS A 146 18.78 -10.02 17.46
CA LYS A 146 20.13 -9.66 17.91
C LYS A 146 20.96 -10.90 18.25
N LYS A 147 20.35 -11.93 18.88
CA LYS A 147 21.00 -13.22 19.16
C LYS A 147 21.30 -14.02 17.88
N ASP A 148 20.46 -13.86 16.86
CA ASP A 148 20.60 -14.53 15.57
C ASP A 148 21.47 -13.72 14.57
N ASP A 149 22.24 -12.72 15.05
CA ASP A 149 23.16 -11.88 14.26
C ASP A 149 22.54 -11.07 13.12
N TYR A 150 21.22 -10.77 13.19
CA TYR A 150 20.54 -9.89 12.21
C TYR A 150 20.61 -8.40 12.58
N TYR A 151 20.84 -8.07 13.85
CA TYR A 151 20.87 -6.70 14.39
C TYR A 151 22.08 -6.48 15.31
N THR A 152 23.27 -6.60 14.73
CA THR A 152 24.55 -6.49 15.43
C THR A 152 24.87 -5.04 15.82
N HIS A 153 24.64 -4.10 14.92
CA HIS A 153 24.96 -2.68 15.03
C HIS A 153 23.72 -1.79 15.19
N THR A 154 22.51 -2.34 15.01
CA THR A 154 21.26 -1.57 15.13
C THR A 154 21.07 -1.02 16.54
N LYS A 155 20.87 0.30 16.63
CA LYS A 155 20.40 0.97 17.84
C LYS A 155 18.88 0.85 17.94
N HIS A 156 18.39 0.23 19.01
CA HIS A 156 16.95 0.11 19.27
C HIS A 156 16.43 1.28 20.09
N CYS A 157 15.36 1.93 19.63
CA CYS A 157 14.75 3.09 20.27
C CYS A 157 13.26 2.80 20.55
N ILE A 158 12.80 3.21 21.73
CA ILE A 158 11.40 3.01 22.19
C ILE A 158 10.77 4.35 22.61
N ILE A 159 11.32 5.45 22.10
CA ILE A 159 10.92 6.79 22.55
C ILE A 159 9.65 7.21 21.81
N LYS A 160 8.59 7.51 22.57
CA LYS A 160 7.25 7.80 22.06
C LYS A 160 7.23 8.85 20.94
N HIS A 161 7.96 9.96 21.09
CA HIS A 161 7.96 11.02 20.08
C HIS A 161 8.54 10.58 18.72
N ARG A 162 9.45 9.60 18.69
CA ARG A 162 9.97 9.02 17.44
C ARG A 162 8.98 8.07 16.77
N ASN A 163 7.95 7.62 17.49
CA ASN A 163 6.88 6.79 16.94
C ASN A 163 5.78 7.62 16.26
N ASN A 164 5.75 8.95 16.45
CA ASN A 164 4.76 9.84 15.88
C ASN A 164 4.62 9.70 14.35
N LEU A 165 5.71 9.43 13.65
CA LEU A 165 5.74 9.31 12.19
C LEU A 165 4.89 8.11 11.72
N ILE A 166 5.10 6.93 12.31
CA ILE A 166 4.32 5.74 11.98
C ILE A 166 2.88 5.80 12.52
N GLU A 167 2.67 6.46 13.66
CA GLU A 167 1.33 6.71 14.20
C GLU A 167 0.49 7.65 13.33
N GLN A 168 1.09 8.69 12.77
CA GLN A 168 0.44 9.56 11.79
C GLN A 168 0.13 8.79 10.51
N ASP A 169 1.04 7.93 10.06
CA ASP A 169 0.84 7.09 8.90
C ASP A 169 -0.32 6.10 9.07
N HIS A 170 -0.51 5.56 10.29
CA HIS A 170 -1.66 4.72 10.64
C HIS A 170 -3.01 5.39 10.40
N ARG A 171 -3.10 6.73 10.44
CA ARG A 171 -4.36 7.45 10.25
C ARG A 171 -4.94 7.23 8.86
N HIS A 172 -4.12 7.05 7.82
CA HIS A 172 -4.63 6.75 6.48
C HIS A 172 -5.38 5.42 6.45
N VAL A 173 -4.75 4.39 7.00
CA VAL A 173 -5.27 3.01 7.07
C VAL A 173 -6.52 2.96 7.96
N LYS A 174 -6.46 3.56 9.14
CA LYS A 174 -7.59 3.59 10.09
C LYS A 174 -8.81 4.30 9.51
N ARG A 175 -8.64 5.43 8.81
CA ARG A 175 -9.75 6.15 8.16
C ARG A 175 -10.50 5.28 7.14
N ARG A 176 -9.78 4.43 6.40
CA ARG A 176 -10.39 3.52 5.42
C ARG A 176 -11.30 2.49 6.06
N PHE A 177 -10.93 2.02 7.25
CA PHE A 177 -11.62 0.94 7.94
C PHE A 177 -12.61 1.43 8.99
N ALA A 178 -12.66 2.73 9.30
CA ALA A 178 -13.62 3.31 10.24
C ALA A 178 -15.08 3.21 9.73
N LYS A 179 -15.30 3.36 8.41
CA LYS A 179 -16.64 3.35 7.80
C LYS A 179 -17.02 2.01 7.13
N SER A 180 -16.08 1.08 7.04
CA SER A 180 -16.32 -0.22 6.41
C SER A 180 -16.92 -1.21 7.42
N SER A 181 -17.89 -2.03 7.02
CA SER A 181 -18.47 -3.11 7.84
C SER A 181 -17.47 -4.23 8.21
N GLY A 182 -16.17 -3.99 8.01
CA GLY A 182 -15.10 -4.94 8.22
C GLY A 182 -14.98 -5.96 7.09
N PHE A 183 -13.77 -6.48 6.91
CA PHE A 183 -13.57 -7.59 5.97
C PHE A 183 -14.17 -8.89 6.52
N GLN A 184 -14.84 -9.67 5.68
CA GLN A 184 -15.42 -10.96 6.08
C GLN A 184 -14.37 -12.09 6.23
N SER A 185 -13.18 -11.90 5.66
CA SER A 185 -12.10 -12.89 5.68
C SER A 185 -10.74 -12.21 5.82
N ILE A 186 -9.87 -12.78 6.65
CA ILE A 186 -8.49 -12.30 6.83
C ILE A 186 -7.69 -12.37 5.53
N ARG A 187 -7.96 -13.37 4.68
CA ARG A 187 -7.26 -13.52 3.39
C ARG A 187 -7.60 -12.36 2.47
N HIS A 188 -8.88 -12.00 2.37
CA HIS A 188 -9.34 -10.87 1.58
C HIS A 188 -8.84 -9.55 2.17
N ALA A 189 -8.97 -9.36 3.49
CA ALA A 189 -8.42 -8.21 4.20
C ALA A 189 -6.94 -7.99 3.87
N SER A 190 -6.12 -9.03 4.00
CA SER A 190 -4.69 -8.93 3.73
C SER A 190 -4.39 -8.52 2.29
N ARG A 191 -5.11 -9.07 1.31
CA ARG A 191 -4.92 -8.73 -0.11
C ARG A 191 -5.33 -7.28 -0.41
N THR A 192 -6.44 -6.84 0.16
CA THR A 192 -6.94 -5.48 -0.03
C THR A 192 -6.04 -4.44 0.63
N ILE A 193 -5.61 -4.68 1.88
CA ILE A 193 -4.69 -3.77 2.59
C ILE A 193 -3.37 -3.66 1.85
N LYS A 194 -2.84 -4.77 1.31
CA LYS A 194 -1.68 -4.76 0.43
C LYS A 194 -1.85 -3.84 -0.77
N GLY A 195 -3.00 -3.89 -1.44
CA GLY A 195 -3.32 -2.97 -2.54
C GLY A 195 -3.34 -1.52 -2.08
N ILE A 196 -4.09 -1.21 -1.02
CA ILE A 196 -4.24 0.15 -0.47
C ILE A 196 -2.87 0.75 -0.09
N GLU A 197 -2.08 0.01 0.67
CA GLU A 197 -0.76 0.43 1.15
C GLU A 197 0.24 0.61 0.02
N THR A 198 0.20 -0.29 -0.98
CA THR A 198 1.11 -0.19 -2.11
C THR A 198 0.81 1.04 -2.96
N ILE A 199 -0.47 1.29 -3.24
CA ILE A 199 -0.87 2.50 -3.96
C ILE A 199 -0.48 3.74 -3.14
N GLN A 200 -0.75 3.75 -1.84
CA GLN A 200 -0.34 4.87 -0.97
C GLN A 200 1.19 5.09 -0.99
N ALA A 201 1.99 4.02 -0.94
CA ALA A 201 3.45 4.08 -0.99
C ALA A 201 3.95 4.69 -2.31
N ILE A 202 3.40 4.26 -3.45
CA ILE A 202 3.73 4.80 -4.78
C ILE A 202 3.47 6.31 -4.83
N TYR A 203 2.33 6.76 -4.31
CA TYR A 203 1.99 8.20 -4.30
C TYR A 203 2.75 9.02 -3.25
N LYS A 204 3.25 8.42 -2.16
CA LYS A 204 4.17 9.09 -1.24
C LYS A 204 5.50 9.37 -1.92
N GLN A 205 6.06 8.36 -2.59
CA GLN A 205 7.34 8.47 -3.29
C GLN A 205 7.29 9.49 -4.44
N ARG A 206 6.16 9.55 -5.17
CA ARG A 206 5.98 10.59 -6.19
C ARG A 206 5.96 12.01 -5.60
N ARG A 207 5.26 12.21 -4.49
CA ARG A 207 5.21 13.53 -3.83
C ARG A 207 6.56 13.98 -3.26
N SER A 208 7.36 13.06 -2.72
CA SER A 208 8.70 13.41 -2.23
C SER A 208 9.66 13.76 -3.37
N LEU A 209 9.51 13.14 -4.55
CA LEU A 209 10.25 13.51 -5.76
C LEU A 209 9.81 14.86 -6.35
N GLU A 210 8.49 15.13 -6.38
CA GLU A 210 7.93 16.40 -6.89
C GLU A 210 8.30 17.62 -6.03
N LEU A 211 8.60 17.44 -4.73
CA LEU A 211 9.07 18.51 -3.85
C LEU A 211 10.55 18.88 -4.06
N ASN A 212 11.33 18.02 -4.71
CA ASN A 212 12.78 18.18 -4.90
C ASN A 212 13.18 18.61 -6.33
N CYS A 213 12.21 18.81 -7.23
CA CYS A 213 12.47 19.28 -8.59
C CYS A 213 11.52 20.44 -8.94
N THR A 214 12.05 21.50 -9.56
CA THR A 214 11.26 22.36 -10.47
C THR A 214 10.53 21.47 -11.48
N PRO A 215 9.37 21.88 -12.03
CA PRO A 215 8.49 20.97 -12.77
C PRO A 215 9.16 20.48 -14.06
N ILE A 216 9.85 19.34 -13.96
CA ILE A 216 10.40 18.62 -15.08
C ILE A 216 9.31 17.65 -15.54
N VAL A 217 8.86 17.93 -16.76
CA VAL A 217 8.00 17.10 -17.59
C VAL A 217 8.44 15.63 -17.51
N GLY A 218 7.52 14.75 -17.11
CA GLY A 218 7.52 13.34 -17.47
C GLY A 218 8.58 12.45 -16.82
N HIS A 219 8.25 11.84 -15.68
CA HIS A 219 8.84 10.54 -15.32
C HIS A 219 7.74 9.49 -15.13
N GLU A 220 7.79 8.47 -15.99
CA GLU A 220 6.79 7.43 -16.23
C GLU A 220 6.91 6.29 -15.21
N LEU A 221 5.83 5.94 -14.53
CA LEU A 221 5.75 4.70 -13.75
C LEU A 221 4.76 3.74 -14.39
N THR A 222 5.32 2.78 -15.11
CA THR A 222 4.63 1.74 -15.87
C THR A 222 4.29 0.56 -14.96
N ILE A 223 3.02 0.43 -14.53
CA ILE A 223 2.47 -0.87 -14.11
C ILE A 223 1.89 -1.53 -15.36
N GLY A 224 2.71 -2.28 -16.09
CA GLY A 224 2.26 -3.00 -17.29
C GLY A 224 1.77 -2.14 -18.44
N GLY A 225 2.17 -0.87 -18.52
CA GLY A 225 1.80 0.08 -19.58
C GLY A 225 0.80 1.14 -19.16
N VAL A 226 0.33 1.13 -17.90
CA VAL A 226 -0.79 2.01 -17.48
C VAL A 226 -0.31 3.21 -16.69
N PHE A 227 -0.60 4.38 -17.23
CA PHE A 227 -0.33 5.69 -16.66
C PHE A 227 -1.36 6.01 -15.58
N PHE A 228 -0.89 6.28 -14.35
CA PHE A 228 -1.71 6.93 -13.33
C PHE A 228 -1.45 8.44 -13.41
N ASN A 229 -2.11 9.13 -14.35
CA ASN A 229 -2.10 10.59 -14.40
C ASN A 229 -3.46 11.13 -13.94
N ASP A 230 -3.51 11.64 -12.70
CA ASP A 230 -4.64 12.40 -12.17
C ASP A 230 -4.54 13.86 -12.67
N GLN A 231 -4.63 14.09 -13.98
CA GLN A 231 -4.84 15.45 -14.51
C GLN A 231 -6.29 15.60 -14.96
N ILE A 232 -7.08 16.28 -14.12
CA ILE A 232 -8.37 16.85 -14.49
C ILE A 232 -8.05 18.10 -15.31
N TYR A 233 -8.16 18.03 -16.63
CA TYR A 233 -8.13 19.22 -17.48
C TYR A 233 -9.56 19.73 -17.68
N CYS A 234 -9.86 20.89 -17.11
CA CYS A 234 -11.04 21.68 -17.50
C CYS A 234 -10.65 22.56 -18.70
N GLY A 235 -10.90 22.07 -19.92
CA GLY A 235 -10.81 22.86 -21.15
C GLY A 235 -12.13 23.60 -21.39
N GLY A 236 -12.05 24.93 -21.55
CA GLY A 236 -13.20 25.82 -21.67
C GLY A 236 -13.97 25.72 -22.99
N LYS A 237 -15.26 26.06 -22.86
CA LYS A 237 -16.29 26.39 -23.86
C LYS A 237 -16.69 25.22 -24.81
N ASN A 238 -17.75 24.54 -24.39
CA ASN A 238 -18.61 23.61 -25.15
C ASN A 238 -18.09 22.19 -25.46
N SER A 239 -17.51 21.47 -24.49
CA SER A 239 -17.28 20.02 -24.62
C SER A 239 -17.42 19.30 -23.28
N CYS A 240 -18.12 18.15 -23.29
CA CYS A 240 -18.26 17.22 -22.17
C CYS A 240 -16.94 17.02 -21.41
N CYS A 241 -16.98 17.12 -20.07
CA CYS A 241 -15.92 16.67 -19.17
C CYS A 241 -15.58 15.21 -19.46
N SER A 242 -14.57 15.00 -20.30
CA SER A 242 -14.07 13.69 -20.67
C SER A 242 -12.74 13.52 -19.96
N ILE A 243 -12.69 12.60 -19.01
CA ILE A 243 -11.43 12.05 -18.51
C ILE A 243 -10.88 11.17 -19.63
N LEU A 244 -10.25 11.83 -20.61
CA LEU A 244 -9.56 11.20 -21.72
C LEU A 244 -8.21 10.70 -21.20
N PHE A 245 -8.16 9.43 -20.82
CA PHE A 245 -6.91 8.68 -20.83
C PHE A 245 -6.46 8.59 -22.29
N ARG A 246 -5.58 9.50 -22.74
CA ARG A 246 -5.00 9.41 -24.09
C ARG A 246 -4.30 8.05 -24.22
N ARG A 247 -4.75 7.23 -25.17
CA ARG A 247 -3.89 6.25 -25.84
C ARG A 247 -2.76 7.04 -26.50
N SER A 248 -1.52 6.82 -26.10
CA SER A 248 -0.41 7.11 -26.99
C SER A 248 -0.47 6.07 -28.11
N CYS A 249 -1.05 6.45 -29.26
CA CYS A 249 -0.69 5.80 -30.51
C CYS A 249 0.82 5.98 -30.69
N GLY A 250 1.51 4.89 -30.96
CA GLY A 250 2.96 4.88 -31.10
C GLY A 250 3.45 5.74 -32.26
N LEU A 251 4.71 6.13 -32.13
CA LEU A 251 5.68 6.25 -33.22
C LEU A 251 6.95 5.55 -32.74
#